data_AF-A0A382PEL4-F1
#
_entry.id   AF-A0A382PEL4-F1
#
_cell.length_a   1.000
_cell.length_b   1.000
_cell.length_c   1.000
_cell.angle_alpha   90.00
_cell.angle_beta   90.00
_cell.angle_gamma   90.00
#
_symmetry.space_group_name_H-M   'P 1'
#
loop_
_entity.id
_entity.type
_entity.pdbx_description
1 polymer ?
#
loop_
_entity_poly.entity_id
_entity_poly.type
_entity_poly.pdbx_seq_one_letter_code
_entity_poly.pdbx_strand_id
1 'polypeptide(L)'
;EAEQTPGYWIGFEDGERLRDLLGAGPVTVAASQEVEWVEGLMSPSQYATLPGTTDETIIITAHMDGWFDAALDNASGVAVMMALAEHFAQVPRAQRRRNMVFVGTAGHHIGSPNSPYMRDEGLLTRTALLLNAEHIAPVQFLGYSTELRRTAGISPRRWWVHGSDRLLDIALDAYRTFGVSLVGRMHPSASGEIGLIDEEAPSIQLIRSPEHKHTDLDIPALVPSVGLEAVTRAFAKIIDGVNTLSLEELQRAR
;
A
#
# COMPACT_ATOMS: atom_id res chain seq x y z
N GLU A 1 -20.44 26.96 8.24
CA GLU A 1 -19.87 25.66 8.68
C GLU A 1 -20.70 24.56 8.04
N ALA A 2 -20.08 23.50 7.51
CA ALA A 2 -20.85 22.38 6.98
C ALA A 2 -21.53 21.68 8.16
N GLU A 3 -22.84 21.45 8.07
CA GLU A 3 -23.59 20.70 9.09
C GLU A 3 -23.02 19.28 9.17
N GLN A 4 -22.43 18.93 10.31
CA GLN A 4 -21.91 17.59 10.55
C GLN A 4 -23.08 16.68 10.92
N THR A 5 -23.61 15.96 9.93
CA THR A 5 -24.56 14.87 10.18
C THR A 5 -23.81 13.63 10.66
N PRO A 6 -24.22 12.97 11.76
CA PRO A 6 -23.62 11.72 12.21
C PRO A 6 -23.65 10.65 11.11
N GLY A 7 -22.55 9.89 10.98
CA GLY A 7 -22.40 8.81 10.02
C GLY A 7 -22.06 7.49 10.72
N TYR A 8 -22.61 6.38 10.23
CA TYR A 8 -22.40 5.04 10.78
C TYR A 8 -22.05 4.05 9.68
N TRP A 9 -21.22 3.09 10.01
CA TRP A 9 -21.03 1.86 9.25
C TRP A 9 -21.90 0.77 9.88
N ILE A 10 -22.57 -0.03 9.06
CA ILE A 10 -23.31 -1.22 9.52
C ILE A 10 -22.73 -2.45 8.83
N GLY A 11 -22.80 -3.60 9.50
CA GLY A 11 -22.33 -4.86 8.94
C GLY A 11 -23.09 -5.23 7.67
N PHE A 12 -22.50 -6.11 6.86
CA PHE A 12 -23.12 -6.55 5.60
C PHE A 12 -24.53 -7.13 5.82
N GLU A 13 -24.68 -8.04 6.78
CA GLU A 13 -25.97 -8.69 7.10
C GLU A 13 -27.02 -7.69 7.62
N ASP A 14 -26.62 -6.74 8.47
CA ASP A 14 -27.50 -5.67 8.95
C ASP A 14 -27.93 -4.74 7.80
N GLY A 15 -27.02 -4.46 6.86
CA GLY A 15 -27.30 -3.70 5.65
C GLY A 15 -28.28 -4.41 4.71
N GLU A 16 -28.10 -5.72 4.50
CA GLU A 16 -29.06 -6.53 3.74
C GLU A 16 -30.43 -6.56 4.43
N ARG A 17 -30.44 -6.72 5.75
CA ARG A 17 -31.68 -6.70 6.53
C ARG A 17 -32.40 -5.36 6.41
N LEU A 18 -31.68 -4.25 6.51
CA LEU A 18 -32.25 -2.90 6.34
C LEU A 18 -32.79 -2.68 4.92
N ARG A 19 -32.06 -3.13 3.89
CA ARG A 19 -32.50 -3.11 2.48
C ARG A 19 -33.82 -3.85 2.31
N ASP A 20 -33.93 -5.06 2.85
CA ASP A 20 -35.12 -5.89 2.70
C ASP A 20 -36.33 -5.30 3.44
N LEU A 21 -36.11 -4.70 4.62
CA LEU A 21 -37.15 -3.97 5.36
C LEU A 21 -37.67 -2.76 4.58
N LEU A 22 -36.77 -1.97 3.99
CA LEU A 22 -37.12 -0.84 3.13
C LEU A 22 -37.92 -1.26 1.89
N GLY A 23 -37.66 -2.46 1.36
CA GLY A 23 -38.45 -3.06 0.28
C GLY A 23 -39.89 -3.42 0.66
N ALA A 24 -40.16 -3.66 1.95
CA ALA A 24 -41.49 -3.98 2.47
C ALA A 24 -42.30 -2.75 2.90
N GLY A 25 -41.63 -1.63 3.18
CA GLY A 25 -42.28 -0.37 3.55
C GLY A 25 -41.33 0.59 4.28
N PRO A 26 -41.84 1.76 4.72
CA PRO A 26 -41.05 2.73 5.47
C PRO A 26 -40.49 2.14 6.76
N VAL A 27 -39.22 2.43 7.05
CA VAL A 27 -38.50 1.98 8.25
C VAL A 27 -38.10 3.19 9.08
N THR A 28 -38.19 3.10 10.41
CA THR A 28 -37.61 4.07 11.35
C THR A 28 -36.39 3.45 12.00
N VAL A 29 -35.25 4.15 11.92
CA VAL A 29 -33.99 3.73 12.56
C VAL A 29 -33.72 4.66 13.75
N ALA A 30 -33.40 4.07 14.90
CA ALA A 30 -32.88 4.80 16.05
C ALA A 30 -31.38 4.51 16.16
N ALA A 31 -30.57 5.56 16.10
CA ALA A 31 -29.11 5.47 16.24
C ALA A 31 -28.61 6.61 17.13
N SER A 32 -27.62 6.32 17.96
CA SER A 32 -26.95 7.28 18.82
C SER A 32 -25.44 7.04 18.75
N GLN A 33 -24.67 8.12 18.62
CA GLN A 33 -23.22 8.10 18.64
C GLN A 33 -22.75 9.07 19.70
N GLU A 34 -21.82 8.62 20.53
CA GLU A 34 -21.06 9.47 21.43
C GLU A 34 -19.63 9.51 20.88
N VAL A 35 -19.14 10.72 20.61
CA VAL A 35 -17.79 10.94 20.07
C VAL A 35 -17.05 11.86 21.04
N GLU A 36 -15.88 11.42 21.47
CA GLU A 36 -14.94 12.27 22.20
C GLU A 36 -13.85 12.73 21.23
N TRP A 37 -13.63 14.05 21.16
CA TRP A 37 -12.51 14.63 20.44
C TRP A 37 -11.30 14.72 21.37
N VAL A 38 -10.24 13.99 21.02
CA VAL A 38 -8.96 14.06 21.73
C VAL A 38 -7.98 14.88 20.89
N GLU A 39 -7.59 16.04 21.39
CA GLU A 39 -6.68 16.96 20.72
C GLU A 39 -5.22 16.77 21.15
N GLY A 40 -4.28 17.32 20.37
CA GLY A 40 -2.85 17.33 20.71
C GLY A 40 -2.13 15.99 20.59
N LEU A 41 -2.73 15.01 19.93
CA LEU A 41 -2.08 13.73 19.62
C LEU A 41 -0.98 13.94 18.58
N MET A 42 0.17 13.31 18.80
CA MET A 42 1.32 13.36 17.92
C MET A 42 1.69 11.95 17.48
N SER A 43 1.84 11.76 16.16
CA SER A 43 2.35 10.52 15.57
C SER A 43 3.43 10.86 14.56
N PRO A 44 4.70 10.46 14.79
CA PRO A 44 5.80 10.78 13.90
C PRO A 44 5.90 9.78 12.74
N SER A 45 6.13 10.29 11.53
CA SER A 45 6.70 9.47 10.46
C SER A 45 8.17 9.16 10.76
N GLN A 46 8.61 7.95 10.44
CA GLN A 46 9.96 7.46 10.68
C GLN A 46 10.72 7.28 9.37
N TYR A 47 11.97 7.73 9.34
CA TYR A 47 12.86 7.64 8.18
C TYR A 47 14.13 6.91 8.58
N ALA A 48 14.46 5.84 7.84
CA ALA A 48 15.71 5.10 8.02
C ALA A 48 16.44 5.00 6.68
N THR A 49 17.76 5.23 6.70
CA THR A 49 18.56 5.28 5.47
C THR A 49 19.68 4.27 5.49
N LEU A 50 19.74 3.45 4.44
CA LEU A 50 20.92 2.68 4.08
C LEU A 50 21.73 3.45 3.03
N PRO A 51 22.93 3.95 3.35
CA PRO A 51 23.70 4.79 2.42
C PRO A 51 24.22 3.98 1.23
N GLY A 52 24.23 4.61 0.06
CA GLY A 52 24.81 4.07 -1.17
C GLY A 52 26.11 4.78 -1.58
N THR A 53 26.45 4.64 -2.86
CA THR A 53 27.61 5.27 -3.51
C THR A 53 27.26 6.53 -4.30
N THR A 54 25.99 6.72 -4.68
CA THR A 54 25.49 7.92 -5.37
C THR A 54 24.61 8.77 -4.45
N ASP A 55 24.22 9.94 -4.95
CA ASP A 55 23.25 10.86 -4.35
C ASP A 55 21.80 10.60 -4.83
N GLU A 56 21.57 9.54 -5.62
CA GLU A 56 20.24 9.08 -6.01
C GLU A 56 19.61 8.22 -4.90
N THR A 57 18.29 8.22 -4.81
CA THR A 57 17.52 7.51 -3.76
C THR A 57 16.57 6.47 -4.34
N ILE A 58 16.36 5.40 -3.59
CA ILE A 58 15.19 4.53 -3.69
C ILE A 58 14.41 4.73 -2.39
N ILE A 59 13.15 5.12 -2.49
CA ILE A 59 12.26 5.36 -1.36
C ILE A 59 11.26 4.21 -1.29
N ILE A 60 11.15 3.57 -0.12
CA ILE A 60 10.20 2.51 0.18
C ILE A 60 9.26 3.04 1.26
N THR A 61 7.97 3.14 0.97
CA THR A 61 6.96 3.65 1.90
C THR A 61 6.06 2.52 2.39
N ALA A 62 5.72 2.55 3.67
CA ALA A 62 4.62 1.79 4.25
C ALA A 62 4.05 2.60 5.42
N HIS A 63 2.73 2.83 5.45
CA HIS A 63 2.15 3.50 6.60
C HIS A 63 2.05 2.59 7.82
N MET A 64 2.16 3.22 8.99
CA MET A 64 2.24 2.54 10.29
C MET A 64 0.94 2.63 11.11
N ASP A 65 0.03 3.53 10.74
CA ASP A 65 -1.31 3.59 11.33
C ASP A 65 -2.26 2.58 10.69
N GLY A 66 -3.29 2.18 11.43
CA GLY A 66 -4.30 1.24 10.98
C GLY A 66 -5.49 1.16 11.93
N TRP A 67 -6.57 0.56 11.46
CA TRP A 67 -7.77 0.29 12.26
C TRP A 67 -7.77 -1.17 12.74
N PHE A 68 -8.27 -1.41 13.95
CA PHE A 68 -8.32 -2.75 14.55
C PHE A 68 -6.93 -3.41 14.60
N ASP A 69 -6.82 -4.67 14.16
CA ASP A 69 -5.55 -5.41 14.11
C ASP A 69 -4.65 -4.96 12.93
N ALA A 70 -5.23 -4.34 11.89
CA ALA A 70 -4.49 -3.75 10.77
C ALA A 70 -3.48 -4.69 10.09
N ALA A 71 -3.76 -6.00 10.07
CA ALA A 71 -2.78 -6.99 9.65
C ALA A 71 -2.42 -6.86 8.17
N LEU A 72 -3.42 -6.64 7.31
CA LEU A 72 -3.22 -6.34 5.90
C LEU A 72 -2.94 -4.85 5.70
N ASP A 73 -3.73 -3.98 6.32
CA ASP A 73 -3.70 -2.52 6.19
C ASP A 73 -3.21 -1.83 7.49
N ASN A 74 -1.90 -1.76 7.76
CA ASN A 74 -0.81 -2.09 6.83
C ASN A 74 0.41 -2.77 7.47
N ALA A 75 0.20 -3.61 8.48
CA ALA A 75 1.29 -4.42 9.05
C ALA A 75 1.96 -5.29 7.97
N SER A 76 1.22 -5.75 6.95
CA SER A 76 1.76 -6.50 5.81
C SER A 76 2.78 -5.70 5.00
N GLY A 77 2.52 -4.43 4.73
CA GLY A 77 3.43 -3.52 4.04
C GLY A 77 4.67 -3.20 4.87
N VAL A 78 4.49 -2.95 6.17
CA VAL A 78 5.59 -2.75 7.11
C VAL A 78 6.49 -3.99 7.19
N ALA A 79 5.91 -5.19 7.24
CA ALA A 79 6.67 -6.43 7.24
C ALA A 79 7.54 -6.60 5.97
N VAL A 80 6.99 -6.28 4.79
CA VAL A 80 7.75 -6.28 3.53
C VAL A 80 8.87 -5.24 3.56
N MET A 81 8.57 -4.01 4.00
CA MET A 81 9.56 -2.93 4.11
C MET A 81 10.74 -3.35 5.01
N MET A 82 10.45 -3.96 6.16
CA MET A 82 11.46 -4.47 7.09
C MET A 82 12.30 -5.59 6.46
N ALA A 83 11.67 -6.56 5.78
CA ALA A 83 12.39 -7.63 5.10
C ALA A 83 13.32 -7.10 3.97
N LEU A 84 12.88 -6.07 3.24
CA LEU A 84 13.73 -5.38 2.26
C LEU A 84 14.90 -4.66 2.94
N ALA A 85 14.65 -3.95 4.05
CA ALA A 85 15.70 -3.28 4.82
C ALA A 85 16.75 -4.27 5.32
N GLU A 86 16.33 -5.39 5.92
CA GLU A 86 17.23 -6.46 6.38
C GLU A 86 18.04 -7.06 5.23
N HIS A 87 17.38 -7.36 4.10
CA HIS A 87 18.04 -7.93 2.92
C HIS A 87 19.12 -6.99 2.37
N PHE A 88 18.77 -5.73 2.11
CA PHE A 88 19.70 -4.79 1.52
C PHE A 88 20.75 -4.27 2.51
N ALA A 89 20.52 -4.36 3.82
CA ALA A 89 21.54 -4.07 4.83
C ALA A 89 22.73 -5.03 4.77
N GLN A 90 22.51 -6.28 4.32
CA GLN A 90 23.59 -7.26 4.10
C GLN A 90 24.46 -6.94 2.88
N VAL A 91 23.99 -6.09 1.96
CA VAL A 91 24.77 -5.64 0.81
C VAL A 91 25.76 -4.57 1.27
N PRO A 92 27.08 -4.75 1.08
CA PRO A 92 28.08 -3.75 1.48
C PRO A 92 27.80 -2.41 0.82
N ARG A 93 28.02 -1.29 1.54
CA ARG A 93 27.82 0.07 1.00
C ARG A 93 28.48 0.28 -0.36
N ALA A 94 29.70 -0.24 -0.55
CA ALA A 94 30.44 -0.11 -1.81
C ALA A 94 29.75 -0.79 -3.02
N GLN A 95 28.80 -1.70 -2.78
CA GLN A 95 28.02 -2.42 -3.79
C GLN A 95 26.58 -1.88 -3.88
N ARG A 96 26.17 -1.00 -2.96
CA ARG A 96 24.84 -0.38 -2.97
C ARG A 96 24.90 0.93 -3.75
N ARG A 97 24.41 0.92 -4.99
CA ARG A 97 24.48 2.09 -5.90
C ARG A 97 23.81 3.32 -5.29
N ARG A 98 22.53 3.19 -4.93
CA ARG A 98 21.67 4.29 -4.45
C ARG A 98 21.47 4.25 -2.95
N ASN A 99 21.17 5.38 -2.34
CA ASN A 99 20.66 5.40 -0.98
C ASN A 99 19.30 4.72 -0.96
N MET A 100 19.01 3.94 0.08
CA MET A 100 17.68 3.36 0.28
C MET A 100 17.06 3.99 1.52
N VAL A 101 15.93 4.66 1.34
CA VAL A 101 15.20 5.35 2.40
C VAL A 101 13.91 4.60 2.67
N PHE A 102 13.78 4.07 3.88
CA PHE A 102 12.59 3.37 4.36
C PHE A 102 11.76 4.35 5.18
N VAL A 103 10.52 4.56 4.77
CA VAL A 103 9.64 5.59 5.33
C VAL A 103 8.40 4.91 5.92
N GLY A 104 8.37 4.83 7.24
CA GLY A 104 7.18 4.48 8.00
C GLY A 104 6.31 5.72 8.15
N THR A 105 5.22 5.85 7.40
CA THR A 105 4.40 7.08 7.41
C THR A 105 3.37 7.06 8.52
N ALA A 106 3.07 8.24 9.07
CA ALA A 106 2.01 8.43 10.03
C ALA A 106 0.83 9.18 9.41
N GLY A 107 -0.40 8.84 9.82
CA GLY A 107 -1.60 9.57 9.46
C GLY A 107 -2.11 9.26 8.05
N HIS A 108 -1.86 8.05 7.55
CA HIS A 108 -2.38 7.60 6.26
C HIS A 108 -3.90 7.74 6.20
N HIS A 109 -4.60 7.27 7.23
CA HIS A 109 -6.07 7.27 7.32
C HIS A 109 -6.70 8.64 7.60
N ILE A 110 -5.89 9.69 7.76
CA ILE A 110 -6.35 11.08 7.95
C ILE A 110 -5.88 12.02 6.83
N GLY A 111 -5.44 11.46 5.69
CA GLY A 111 -5.08 12.22 4.49
C GLY A 111 -3.62 12.09 4.04
N SER A 112 -2.85 11.16 4.62
CA SER A 112 -1.47 10.86 4.21
C SER A 112 -0.57 12.12 4.13
N PRO A 113 -0.44 12.90 5.23
CA PRO A 113 0.27 14.18 5.20
C PRO A 113 1.77 14.05 4.89
N ASN A 114 2.34 12.85 5.06
CA ASN A 114 3.74 12.60 4.77
C ASN A 114 4.07 12.68 3.27
N SER A 115 3.17 12.24 2.39
CA SER A 115 3.37 12.31 0.95
C SER A 115 3.56 13.73 0.41
N PRO A 116 2.64 14.70 0.63
CA PRO A 116 2.87 16.07 0.22
C PRO A 116 4.10 16.67 0.89
N TYR A 117 4.39 16.33 2.16
CA TYR A 117 5.63 16.76 2.82
C TYR A 117 6.89 16.29 2.07
N MET A 118 6.98 15.01 1.65
CA MET A 118 8.13 14.51 0.90
C MET A 118 8.33 15.23 -0.45
N ARG A 119 7.23 15.58 -1.14
CA ARG A 119 7.28 16.38 -2.38
C ARG A 119 7.75 17.80 -2.09
N ASP A 120 7.12 18.47 -1.13
CA ASP A 120 7.32 19.90 -0.87
C ASP A 120 8.72 20.18 -0.29
N GLU A 121 9.30 19.23 0.44
CA GLU A 121 10.69 19.26 0.92
C GLU A 121 11.72 18.78 -0.14
N GLY A 122 11.26 18.46 -1.35
CA GLY A 122 12.12 18.09 -2.48
C GLY A 122 12.79 16.72 -2.35
N LEU A 123 12.32 15.84 -1.46
CA LEU A 123 12.89 14.51 -1.25
C LEU A 123 12.78 13.60 -2.48
N LEU A 124 11.85 13.90 -3.39
CA LEU A 124 11.58 13.12 -4.60
C LEU A 124 12.52 13.48 -5.78
N THR A 125 13.23 14.61 -5.72
CA THR A 125 13.99 15.19 -6.85
C THR A 125 15.02 14.24 -7.50
N ARG A 126 15.72 13.43 -6.70
CA ARG A 126 16.72 12.45 -7.17
C ARG A 126 16.29 11.01 -6.89
N THR A 127 14.99 10.79 -6.76
CA THR A 127 14.42 9.47 -6.51
C THR A 127 14.35 8.68 -7.80
N ALA A 128 15.09 7.57 -7.86
CA ALA A 128 15.09 6.63 -8.95
C ALA A 128 13.92 5.63 -8.87
N LEU A 129 13.39 5.40 -7.67
CA LEU A 129 12.20 4.60 -7.46
C LEU A 129 11.49 5.02 -6.16
N LEU A 130 10.20 5.34 -6.26
CA LEU A 130 9.26 5.46 -5.16
C LEU A 130 8.36 4.21 -5.13
N LEU A 131 8.51 3.38 -4.09
CA LEU A 131 7.84 2.10 -3.97
C LEU A 131 6.83 2.15 -2.81
N ASN A 132 5.55 1.92 -3.09
CA ASN A 132 4.54 1.77 -2.04
C ASN A 132 4.32 0.31 -1.66
N ALA A 133 4.64 -0.04 -0.42
CA ALA A 133 4.35 -1.33 0.19
C ALA A 133 3.07 -1.23 1.04
N GLU A 134 1.94 -1.53 0.40
CA GLU A 134 0.62 -1.40 1.01
C GLU A 134 -0.30 -2.57 0.61
N HIS A 135 -1.00 -3.17 1.58
CA HIS A 135 -1.94 -4.28 1.36
C HIS A 135 -1.35 -5.46 0.53
N ILE A 136 -0.27 -6.05 1.02
CA ILE A 136 0.62 -6.90 0.21
C ILE A 136 0.02 -8.26 -0.14
N ALA A 137 -0.48 -8.98 0.86
CA ALA A 137 -0.81 -10.39 0.72
C ALA A 137 -2.23 -10.72 1.23
N PRO A 138 -3.28 -10.09 0.68
CA PRO A 138 -4.64 -10.46 1.08
C PRO A 138 -4.96 -11.87 0.58
N VAL A 139 -5.45 -12.73 1.47
CA VAL A 139 -6.06 -13.99 1.06
C VAL A 139 -7.21 -13.73 0.08
N GLN A 140 -7.45 -14.66 -0.84
CA GLN A 140 -8.56 -14.57 -1.78
C GLN A 140 -9.82 -15.21 -1.21
N PHE A 141 -10.92 -14.46 -1.29
CA PHE A 141 -12.27 -14.97 -1.11
C PHE A 141 -12.97 -15.06 -2.47
N LEU A 142 -13.86 -16.04 -2.61
CA LEU A 142 -14.73 -16.19 -3.76
C LEU A 142 -16.18 -16.23 -3.27
N GLY A 143 -17.08 -15.57 -3.99
CA GLY A 143 -18.51 -15.74 -3.78
C GLY A 143 -18.93 -17.17 -4.10
N TYR A 144 -19.65 -17.82 -3.19
CA TYR A 144 -20.22 -19.14 -3.37
C TYR A 144 -21.66 -19.12 -2.85
N SER A 145 -22.64 -19.05 -3.75
CA SER A 145 -24.04 -18.84 -3.40
C SER A 145 -24.19 -17.57 -2.54
N THR A 146 -24.63 -17.69 -1.28
CA THR A 146 -24.85 -16.56 -0.35
C THR A 146 -23.68 -16.33 0.61
N GLU A 147 -22.53 -16.98 0.43
CA GLU A 147 -21.38 -16.86 1.32
C GLU A 147 -20.08 -16.50 0.59
N LEU A 148 -19.15 -15.87 1.32
CA LEU A 148 -17.76 -15.71 0.88
C LEU A 148 -16.94 -16.90 1.38
N ARG A 149 -16.33 -17.65 0.46
CA ARG A 149 -15.43 -18.76 0.80
C ARG A 149 -13.98 -18.34 0.67
N ARG A 150 -13.24 -18.49 1.77
CA ARG A 150 -11.78 -18.37 1.77
C ARG A 150 -11.17 -19.44 0.86
N THR A 151 -10.20 -19.04 0.06
CA THR A 151 -9.40 -19.94 -0.78
C THR A 151 -7.99 -20.11 -0.20
N ALA A 152 -7.20 -21.00 -0.82
CA ALA A 152 -5.76 -21.07 -0.58
C ALA A 152 -4.95 -20.03 -1.40
N GLY A 153 -5.62 -19.22 -2.23
CA GLY A 153 -5.00 -18.25 -3.13
C GLY A 153 -4.77 -16.88 -2.49
N ILE A 154 -3.92 -16.09 -3.15
CA ILE A 154 -3.72 -14.67 -2.84
C ILE A 154 -4.52 -13.84 -3.84
N SER A 155 -5.26 -12.85 -3.35
CA SER A 155 -6.08 -11.98 -4.19
C SER A 155 -5.23 -11.26 -5.25
N PRO A 156 -5.71 -11.11 -6.49
CA PRO A 156 -5.07 -10.23 -7.47
C PRO A 156 -5.06 -8.79 -6.96
N ARG A 157 -3.94 -8.08 -7.16
CA ARG A 157 -3.76 -6.69 -6.73
C ARG A 157 -3.92 -5.70 -7.88
N ARG A 158 -4.52 -4.55 -7.60
CA ARG A 158 -4.36 -3.38 -8.45
C ARG A 158 -2.88 -2.99 -8.45
N TRP A 159 -2.44 -2.45 -9.57
CA TRP A 159 -1.04 -2.12 -9.76
C TRP A 159 -0.90 -0.85 -10.58
N TRP A 160 0.22 -0.16 -10.33
CA TRP A 160 0.60 1.09 -10.97
C TRP A 160 2.11 1.10 -11.21
N VAL A 161 2.51 1.66 -12.35
CA VAL A 161 3.89 2.00 -12.67
C VAL A 161 3.90 3.35 -13.35
N HIS A 162 4.59 4.32 -12.75
CA HIS A 162 4.94 5.59 -13.38
C HIS A 162 6.43 5.58 -13.74
N GLY A 163 6.78 5.80 -15.00
CA GLY A 163 8.16 5.79 -15.48
C GLY A 163 8.27 5.27 -16.91
N SER A 164 9.47 4.87 -17.31
CA SER A 164 9.75 4.34 -18.65
C SER A 164 9.17 2.94 -18.89
N ASP A 165 9.06 2.55 -20.16
CA ASP A 165 8.70 1.19 -20.56
C ASP A 165 9.66 0.14 -19.96
N ARG A 166 10.92 0.51 -19.72
CA ARG A 166 11.91 -0.38 -19.07
C ARG A 166 11.57 -0.62 -17.61
N LEU A 167 11.10 0.39 -16.87
CA LEU A 167 10.62 0.20 -15.50
C LEU A 167 9.37 -0.69 -15.47
N LEU A 168 8.45 -0.46 -16.40
CA LEU A 168 7.26 -1.30 -16.57
C LEU A 168 7.64 -2.77 -16.83
N ASP A 169 8.57 -3.02 -17.74
CA ASP A 169 9.05 -4.37 -18.06
C ASP A 169 9.71 -5.04 -16.85
N ILE A 170 10.57 -4.31 -16.12
CA ILE A 170 11.20 -4.81 -14.88
C ILE A 170 10.15 -5.20 -13.84
N ALA A 171 9.13 -4.34 -13.63
CA ALA A 171 8.07 -4.60 -12.68
C ALA A 171 7.26 -5.84 -13.05
N LEU A 172 6.79 -5.92 -14.30
CA LEU A 172 5.99 -7.04 -14.78
C LEU A 172 6.79 -8.36 -14.82
N ASP A 173 8.07 -8.31 -15.19
CA ASP A 173 8.96 -9.48 -15.13
C ASP A 173 9.11 -9.99 -13.69
N ALA A 174 9.34 -9.10 -12.73
CA ALA A 174 9.44 -9.48 -11.32
C ALA A 174 8.14 -10.08 -10.78
N TYR A 175 6.99 -9.46 -11.09
CA TYR A 175 5.69 -9.99 -10.68
C TYR A 175 5.42 -11.38 -11.27
N ARG A 176 5.73 -11.61 -12.56
CA ARG A 176 5.60 -12.93 -13.19
C ARG A 176 6.56 -13.95 -12.57
N THR A 177 7.81 -13.55 -12.34
CA THR A 177 8.86 -14.42 -11.79
C THR A 177 8.46 -15.03 -10.44
N PHE A 178 7.80 -14.25 -9.59
CA PHE A 178 7.41 -14.69 -8.24
C PHE A 178 5.91 -14.99 -8.09
N GLY A 179 5.15 -15.07 -9.18
CA GLY A 179 3.73 -15.43 -9.14
C GLY A 179 2.84 -14.39 -8.44
N VAL A 180 3.18 -13.10 -8.52
CA VAL A 180 2.37 -12.01 -7.98
C VAL A 180 1.18 -11.74 -8.91
N SER A 181 -0.02 -12.13 -8.48
CA SER A 181 -1.25 -11.95 -9.24
C SER A 181 -1.68 -10.48 -9.33
N LEU A 182 -1.97 -10.02 -10.54
CA LEU A 182 -2.40 -8.65 -10.84
C LEU A 182 -3.83 -8.62 -11.37
N VAL A 183 -4.55 -7.54 -11.07
CA VAL A 183 -5.76 -7.17 -11.82
C VAL A 183 -5.36 -6.77 -13.23
N GLY A 184 -6.16 -7.11 -14.24
CA GLY A 184 -5.76 -7.06 -15.66
C GLY A 184 -5.13 -5.73 -16.11
N ARG A 185 -5.92 -4.65 -16.19
CA ARG A 185 -5.42 -3.34 -16.65
C ARG A 185 -4.69 -2.63 -15.50
N MET A 186 -3.55 -2.01 -15.80
CA MET A 186 -2.89 -1.05 -14.90
C MET A 186 -3.88 0.04 -14.50
N HIS A 187 -3.87 0.43 -13.23
CA HIS A 187 -4.73 1.51 -12.73
C HIS A 187 -4.28 2.86 -13.34
N PRO A 188 -5.16 3.87 -13.49
CA PRO A 188 -4.77 5.19 -14.03
C PRO A 188 -3.87 6.03 -13.11
N SER A 189 -3.76 5.67 -11.84
CA SER A 189 -2.90 6.30 -10.83
C SER A 189 -2.60 5.29 -9.73
N ALA A 190 -1.60 5.57 -8.90
CA ALA A 190 -1.51 4.96 -7.59
C ALA A 190 -2.71 5.37 -6.71
N SER A 191 -2.95 4.57 -5.68
CA SER A 191 -3.82 4.90 -4.54
C SER A 191 -2.99 4.85 -3.25
N GLY A 192 -3.59 4.80 -2.08
CA GLY A 192 -2.81 4.61 -0.84
C GLY A 192 -1.84 5.74 -0.56
N GLU A 193 -0.74 5.44 0.15
CA GLU A 193 0.19 6.46 0.68
C GLU A 193 0.74 7.39 -0.41
N ILE A 194 1.19 6.84 -1.54
CA ILE A 194 1.87 7.63 -2.58
C ILE A 194 0.91 8.33 -3.55
N GLY A 195 -0.42 8.21 -3.40
CA GLY A 195 -1.39 8.64 -4.42
C GLY A 195 -1.37 10.13 -4.77
N LEU A 196 -0.79 10.99 -3.93
CA LEU A 196 -0.62 12.44 -4.19
C LEU A 196 0.71 12.81 -4.83
N ILE A 197 1.62 11.85 -5.00
CA ILE A 197 3.02 12.04 -5.39
C ILE A 197 3.55 10.94 -6.33
N ASP A 198 2.67 10.10 -6.86
CA ASP A 198 3.02 8.91 -7.63
C ASP A 198 3.64 9.23 -8.99
N GLU A 199 3.49 10.45 -9.46
CA GLU A 199 4.10 10.95 -10.71
C GLU A 199 5.32 11.86 -10.47
N GLU A 200 5.67 12.16 -9.22
CA GLU A 200 6.79 13.05 -8.87
C GLU A 200 8.17 12.37 -9.03
N ALA A 201 8.18 11.04 -9.12
CA ALA A 201 9.35 10.21 -9.37
C ALA A 201 8.91 8.93 -10.10
N PRO A 202 9.84 8.17 -10.73
CA PRO A 202 9.52 6.82 -11.17
C PRO A 202 8.98 6.02 -9.98
N SER A 203 7.78 5.45 -10.10
CA SER A 203 7.07 4.86 -8.97
C SER A 203 6.39 3.55 -9.32
N ILE A 204 6.20 2.70 -8.30
CA ILE A 204 5.44 1.47 -8.41
C ILE A 204 4.53 1.27 -7.21
N GLN A 205 3.41 0.60 -7.43
CA GLN A 205 2.51 0.15 -6.37
C GLN A 205 1.87 -1.19 -6.70
N LEU A 206 1.68 -1.99 -5.64
CA LEU A 206 0.70 -3.06 -5.56
C LEU A 206 -0.26 -2.73 -4.42
N ILE A 207 -1.55 -2.93 -4.61
CA ILE A 207 -2.55 -2.71 -3.55
C ILE A 207 -3.85 -3.47 -3.84
N ARG A 208 -4.56 -3.91 -2.80
CA ARG A 208 -5.93 -4.45 -2.92
C ARG A 208 -6.70 -4.12 -1.67
N SER A 209 -7.89 -3.54 -1.78
CA SER A 209 -8.81 -3.35 -0.64
C SER A 209 -9.80 -4.53 -0.56
N PRO A 210 -9.48 -5.63 0.16
CA PRO A 210 -10.39 -6.78 0.25
C PRO A 210 -11.55 -6.50 1.20
N GLU A 211 -12.44 -7.48 1.28
CA GLU A 211 -13.73 -7.44 1.96
C GLU A 211 -13.60 -7.19 3.48
N HIS A 212 -12.48 -7.61 4.08
CA HIS A 212 -12.22 -7.52 5.52
C HIS A 212 -11.39 -6.29 5.91
N LYS A 213 -11.01 -5.45 4.94
CA LYS A 213 -10.27 -4.20 5.20
C LYS A 213 -11.10 -3.31 6.13
N HIS A 214 -10.44 -2.67 7.12
CA HIS A 214 -11.09 -1.74 8.07
C HIS A 214 -12.20 -2.41 8.91
N THR A 215 -12.01 -3.69 9.23
CA THR A 215 -12.88 -4.43 10.14
C THR A 215 -12.02 -5.15 11.20
N ASP A 216 -12.66 -5.68 12.23
CA ASP A 216 -12.03 -6.58 13.21
C ASP A 216 -11.58 -7.93 12.61
N LEU A 217 -11.91 -8.19 11.34
CA LEU A 217 -11.43 -9.33 10.57
C LEU A 217 -10.14 -9.03 9.78
N ASP A 218 -9.55 -7.82 9.87
CA ASP A 218 -8.21 -7.56 9.33
C ASP A 218 -7.10 -8.15 10.22
N ILE A 219 -7.08 -9.48 10.29
CA ILE A 219 -6.25 -10.26 11.21
C ILE A 219 -5.10 -10.99 10.49
N PRO A 220 -4.00 -11.34 11.19
CA PRO A 220 -2.85 -12.01 10.58
C PRO A 220 -3.17 -13.32 9.86
N ALA A 221 -4.20 -14.04 10.32
CA ALA A 221 -4.62 -15.30 9.71
C ALA A 221 -5.14 -15.14 8.26
N LEU A 222 -5.49 -13.92 7.83
CA LEU A 222 -5.93 -13.59 6.47
C LEU A 222 -4.80 -12.98 5.60
N VAL A 223 -3.57 -12.95 6.11
CA VAL A 223 -2.38 -12.48 5.40
C VAL A 223 -1.38 -13.64 5.23
N PRO A 224 -1.47 -14.43 4.14
CA PRO A 224 -0.62 -15.62 3.99
C PRO A 224 0.83 -15.24 3.73
N SER A 225 1.75 -15.85 4.48
CA SER A 225 3.20 -15.61 4.40
C SER A 225 3.79 -15.85 3.00
N VAL A 226 3.27 -16.83 2.26
CA VAL A 226 3.70 -17.10 0.86
C VAL A 226 3.46 -15.89 -0.05
N GLY A 227 2.40 -15.12 0.20
CA GLY A 227 2.12 -13.89 -0.54
C GLY A 227 3.09 -12.76 -0.16
N LEU A 228 3.43 -12.66 1.14
CA LEU A 228 4.44 -11.71 1.62
C LEU A 228 5.79 -12.01 0.97
N GLU A 229 6.23 -13.27 1.03
CA GLU A 229 7.50 -13.70 0.43
C GLU A 229 7.56 -13.40 -1.07
N ALA A 230 6.51 -13.76 -1.82
CA ALA A 230 6.44 -13.52 -3.26
C ALA A 230 6.58 -12.03 -3.61
N VAL A 231 5.87 -11.14 -2.89
CA VAL A 231 5.94 -9.70 -3.14
C VAL A 231 7.28 -9.11 -2.68
N THR A 232 7.80 -9.51 -1.52
CA THR A 232 9.14 -9.06 -1.07
C THR A 232 10.21 -9.40 -2.09
N ARG A 233 10.21 -10.64 -2.61
CA ARG A 233 11.16 -11.06 -3.66
C ARG A 233 10.97 -10.29 -4.95
N ALA A 234 9.72 -10.02 -5.35
CA ALA A 234 9.44 -9.20 -6.52
C ALA A 234 9.97 -7.78 -6.36
N PHE A 235 9.71 -7.12 -5.23
CA PHE A 235 10.24 -5.78 -4.93
C PHE A 235 11.77 -5.75 -4.89
N ALA A 236 12.42 -6.75 -4.28
CA ALA A 236 13.88 -6.86 -4.31
C ALA A 236 14.42 -6.97 -5.75
N LYS A 237 13.82 -7.83 -6.59
CA LYS A 237 14.19 -7.96 -8.01
C LYS A 237 13.95 -6.67 -8.80
N ILE A 238 12.89 -5.91 -8.50
CA ILE A 238 12.65 -4.61 -9.13
C ILE A 238 13.73 -3.62 -8.73
N ILE A 239 14.08 -3.54 -7.44
CA ILE A 239 15.15 -2.67 -6.93
C ILE A 239 16.49 -2.99 -7.62
N ASP A 240 16.83 -4.27 -7.76
CA ASP A 240 18.04 -4.69 -8.47
C ASP A 240 17.99 -4.30 -9.96
N GLY A 241 16.86 -4.53 -10.63
CA GLY A 241 16.65 -4.13 -12.02
C GLY A 241 16.79 -2.62 -12.22
N VAL A 242 16.17 -1.82 -11.35
CA VAL A 242 16.27 -0.36 -11.33
C VAL A 242 17.73 0.09 -11.16
N ASN A 243 18.54 -0.62 -10.38
CA ASN A 243 19.97 -0.33 -10.19
C ASN A 243 20.83 -0.59 -11.43
N THR A 244 20.32 -1.28 -12.45
CA THR A 244 20.97 -1.42 -13.76
C THR A 244 20.78 -0.21 -14.68
N LEU A 245 19.84 0.68 -14.36
CA LEU A 245 19.45 1.84 -15.19
C LEU A 245 19.96 3.15 -14.58
N SER A 246 20.24 4.16 -15.41
CA SER A 246 20.37 5.56 -14.99
C SER A 246 19.02 6.16 -14.60
N LEU A 247 19.04 7.28 -13.87
CA LEU A 247 17.83 8.01 -13.51
C LEU A 247 17.04 8.46 -14.76
N GLU A 248 17.73 8.89 -15.81
CA GLU A 248 17.11 9.31 -17.08
C GLU A 248 16.40 8.14 -17.78
N GLU A 249 16.99 6.94 -17.80
CA GLU A 249 16.37 5.74 -18.37
C GLU A 249 15.14 5.24 -17.60
N LEU A 250 14.93 5.69 -16.36
CA LEU A 250 13.78 5.32 -15.52
C LEU A 250 12.59 6.29 -15.69
N GLN A 251 12.85 7.51 -16.12
CA GLN A 251 11.83 8.54 -16.31
C GLN A 251 11.08 8.34 -17.63
N ARG A 252 9.84 8.82 -17.70
CA ARG A 252 9.11 8.87 -18.99
C ARG A 252 9.89 9.73 -19.98
N ALA A 253 9.93 9.30 -21.23
CA ALA A 253 10.42 10.17 -22.30
C ALA A 253 9.56 11.45 -22.33
N ARG A 254 10.24 12.60 -22.34
CA ARG A 254 9.58 13.90 -22.46
C ARG A 254 8.99 14.11 -23.86
#